data_AF-Q21DI6-F1
#
_entry.id   AF-Q21DI6-F1
#
_cell.length_a   1.000
_cell.length_b   1.000
_cell.length_c   1.000
_cell.angle_alpha   90.00
_cell.angle_beta   90.00
_cell.angle_gamma   90.00
#
_symmetry.space_group_name_H-M   'P 1'
#
loop_
_entity.id
_entity.type
_entity.pdbx_description
1 polymer ?
#
loop_
_entity_poly.entity_id
_entity_poly.type
_entity_poly.pdbx_seq_one_letter_code
_entity_poly.pdbx_strand_id
1 'polypeptide(L)'
;MTQRVIGYFEADVLSLYSSNPHKYTIDTDYFEGELKTSAEYFEELDTSGKLDEYIRIRFGYHAKSDGGLCLAVFIPDLANAAPLEQKKWSPFIVKDDALADSDERFTMWFDRNIQGSWGVKNGARKRLTAVIEKINACCKALTGHPLYSKVPNSSVTYPSSQNTHSYEDSHKNLYGFLVDGLSKRCLLALAEKRQRNILEAENMKPPTLLRHVFTEFDKESQLHKLLSLISTERGNSSHGVRISAKSCDAFGLFNRDLERAVESFELLLNLIEQEFNVSATHELSRQEMMQYLPKIVDGGIESDYSICQATQMVGKTVEKVWFGLREDHVQIHQSEALFIQFTNGELLAIDTGSNVLNIADQAKIRPNEFHVDLNLTWVPAPSNG
;
A
#
# COMPACT_ATOMS: atom_id res chain seq x y z
N MET A 1 0.94 -42.65 -7.08
CA MET A 1 1.97 -41.61 -7.09
C MET A 1 1.29 -40.29 -6.77
N THR A 2 1.33 -39.89 -5.50
CA THR A 2 0.86 -38.57 -5.07
C THR A 2 1.79 -37.55 -5.71
N GLN A 3 1.31 -36.78 -6.70
CA GLN A 3 2.08 -35.71 -7.30
C GLN A 3 2.54 -34.76 -6.20
N ARG A 4 3.84 -34.48 -6.15
CA ARG A 4 4.38 -33.40 -5.32
C ARG A 4 3.77 -32.10 -5.82
N VAL A 5 2.89 -31.51 -5.02
CA VAL A 5 2.19 -30.27 -5.36
C VAL A 5 3.07 -29.03 -5.22
N ILE A 6 4.28 -29.18 -4.65
CA ILE A 6 5.28 -28.13 -4.49
C ILE A 6 6.54 -28.52 -5.25
N GLY A 7 7.07 -27.59 -6.04
CA GLY A 7 8.37 -27.67 -6.68
C GLY A 7 9.32 -26.62 -6.13
N TYR A 8 10.61 -26.91 -6.19
CA TYR A 8 11.67 -26.04 -5.69
C TYR A 8 12.53 -25.54 -6.85
N PHE A 9 12.86 -24.25 -6.84
CA PHE A 9 13.58 -23.60 -7.94
C PHE A 9 14.63 -22.63 -7.42
N GLU A 10 15.77 -22.50 -8.09
CA GLU A 10 16.78 -21.50 -7.75
C GLU A 10 16.18 -20.09 -7.88
N ALA A 11 16.46 -19.22 -6.91
CA ALA A 11 15.90 -17.86 -6.86
C ALA A 11 16.30 -17.00 -8.07
N ASP A 12 17.40 -17.34 -8.74
CA ASP A 12 17.91 -16.69 -9.95
C ASP A 12 16.90 -16.67 -11.10
N VAL A 13 15.91 -17.57 -11.11
CA VAL A 13 14.83 -17.58 -12.10
C VAL A 13 14.06 -16.24 -12.14
N LEU A 14 13.95 -15.54 -11.01
CA LEU A 14 13.31 -14.23 -10.93
C LEU A 14 14.05 -13.16 -11.74
N SER A 15 15.35 -13.32 -11.96
CA SER A 15 16.18 -12.37 -12.72
C SER A 15 15.77 -12.29 -14.19
N LEU A 16 15.18 -13.35 -14.74
CA LEU A 16 14.63 -13.37 -16.10
C LEU A 16 13.45 -12.38 -16.26
N TYR A 17 12.71 -12.16 -15.18
CA TYR A 17 11.51 -11.32 -15.16
C TYR A 17 11.83 -9.90 -14.68
N SER A 18 12.70 -9.75 -13.68
CA SER A 18 13.11 -8.43 -13.17
C SER A 18 13.81 -7.57 -14.23
N SER A 19 14.44 -8.20 -15.23
CA SER A 19 15.04 -7.53 -16.38
C SER A 19 14.01 -6.90 -17.33
N ASN A 20 12.72 -7.24 -17.21
CA ASN A 20 11.63 -6.75 -18.04
C ASN A 20 10.49 -6.16 -17.19
N PRO A 21 10.74 -5.09 -16.41
CA PRO A 21 9.77 -4.55 -15.45
C PRO A 21 8.52 -3.94 -16.11
N HIS A 22 8.56 -3.65 -17.41
CA HIS A 22 7.38 -3.23 -18.18
C HIS A 22 6.40 -4.39 -18.44
N LYS A 23 6.89 -5.63 -18.45
CA LYS A 23 6.09 -6.84 -18.72
C LYS A 23 5.66 -7.58 -17.47
N TYR A 24 6.49 -7.55 -16.44
CA TYR A 24 6.30 -8.38 -15.26
C TYR A 24 6.43 -7.55 -13.98
N THR A 25 5.61 -7.90 -13.00
CA THR A 25 5.70 -7.39 -11.63
C THR A 25 6.12 -8.53 -10.72
N ILE A 26 7.08 -8.25 -9.84
CA ILE A 26 7.49 -9.13 -8.76
C ILE A 26 7.22 -8.39 -7.45
N ASP A 27 6.36 -8.94 -6.61
CA ASP A 27 6.15 -8.47 -5.24
C ASP A 27 6.71 -9.50 -4.26
N THR A 28 7.51 -9.05 -3.30
CA THR A 28 8.19 -9.92 -2.32
C THR A 28 7.96 -9.42 -0.90
N ASP A 29 7.94 -10.35 0.05
CA ASP A 29 8.01 -10.12 1.48
C ASP A 29 8.91 -11.19 2.14
N TYR A 30 8.99 -11.22 3.46
CA TYR A 30 9.91 -12.10 4.20
C TYR A 30 9.86 -13.59 3.82
N PHE A 31 8.67 -14.14 3.60
CA PHE A 31 8.47 -15.57 3.39
C PHE A 31 7.72 -15.92 2.11
N GLU A 32 7.20 -14.92 1.40
CA GLU A 32 6.36 -15.12 0.21
C GLU A 32 6.63 -14.06 -0.86
N GLY A 33 6.22 -14.36 -2.09
CA GLY A 33 6.15 -13.42 -3.18
C GLY A 33 5.19 -13.85 -4.27
N GLU A 34 4.93 -12.93 -5.21
CA GLU A 34 4.11 -13.14 -6.39
C GLU A 34 4.84 -12.58 -7.61
N LEU A 35 5.02 -13.41 -8.63
CA LEU A 35 5.40 -13.01 -9.97
C LEU A 35 4.14 -12.99 -10.84
N LYS A 36 3.89 -11.91 -11.56
CA LYS A 36 2.79 -11.83 -12.52
C LYS A 36 3.10 -10.95 -13.72
N THR A 37 2.40 -11.17 -14.82
CA THR A 37 2.29 -10.22 -15.92
C THR A 37 1.76 -8.87 -15.41
N SER A 38 2.36 -7.75 -15.83
CA SER A 38 1.89 -6.40 -15.50
C SER A 38 0.51 -6.15 -16.11
N ALA A 39 -0.25 -5.22 -15.53
CA ALA A 39 -1.60 -4.92 -16.03
C ALA A 39 -1.54 -4.35 -17.46
N GLU A 40 -0.60 -3.44 -17.70
CA GLU A 40 -0.38 -2.80 -18.99
C GLU A 40 -0.01 -3.84 -20.06
N TYR A 41 0.89 -4.77 -19.73
CA TYR A 41 1.27 -5.81 -20.69
C TYR A 41 0.16 -6.82 -20.91
N PHE A 42 -0.62 -7.14 -19.87
CA PHE A 42 -1.78 -8.01 -20.02
C PHE A 42 -2.80 -7.43 -21.01
N GLU A 43 -3.09 -6.13 -20.95
CA GLU A 43 -3.98 -5.45 -21.91
C GLU A 43 -3.43 -5.52 -23.35
N GLU A 44 -2.12 -5.36 -23.53
CA GLU A 44 -1.47 -5.53 -24.84
C GLU A 44 -1.59 -6.96 -25.36
N LEU A 45 -1.40 -7.97 -24.50
CA LEU A 45 -1.53 -9.38 -24.85
C LEU A 45 -2.98 -9.75 -25.21
N ASP A 46 -3.95 -9.26 -24.45
CA ASP A 46 -5.37 -9.50 -24.69
C ASP A 46 -5.81 -8.88 -26.03
N THR A 47 -5.41 -7.63 -26.28
CA THR A 47 -5.69 -6.93 -27.55
C THR A 47 -5.06 -7.63 -28.75
N SER A 48 -3.87 -8.23 -28.58
CA SER A 48 -3.15 -8.92 -29.65
C SER A 48 -3.47 -10.41 -29.78
N GLY A 49 -4.33 -10.96 -28.90
CA GLY A 49 -4.67 -12.39 -28.88
C GLY A 49 -3.51 -13.32 -28.49
N LYS A 50 -2.47 -12.79 -27.83
CA LYS A 50 -1.22 -13.48 -27.47
C LYS A 50 -1.18 -13.84 -25.98
N LEU A 51 -2.16 -14.62 -25.53
CA LEU A 51 -2.20 -15.08 -24.13
C LEU A 51 -1.12 -16.15 -23.79
N ASP A 52 -0.23 -16.46 -24.73
CA ASP A 52 0.88 -17.41 -24.60
C ASP A 52 2.11 -16.86 -23.85
N GLU A 53 2.00 -15.65 -23.29
CA GLU A 53 3.01 -15.02 -22.43
C GLU A 53 2.49 -14.69 -21.01
N TYR A 54 1.29 -15.16 -20.65
CA TYR A 54 0.72 -14.95 -19.32
C TYR A 54 1.42 -15.80 -18.24
N ILE A 55 1.74 -15.16 -17.12
CA ILE A 55 2.23 -15.83 -15.92
C ILE A 55 1.63 -15.22 -14.67
N ARG A 56 1.30 -16.09 -13.71
CA ARG A 56 1.00 -15.72 -12.33
C ARG A 56 1.42 -16.84 -11.40
N ILE A 57 2.48 -16.62 -10.63
CA ILE A 57 3.06 -17.62 -9.75
C ILE A 57 3.23 -17.02 -8.36
N ARG A 58 2.59 -17.65 -7.38
CA ARG A 58 2.88 -17.40 -5.96
C ARG A 58 3.99 -18.35 -5.52
N PHE A 59 4.95 -17.80 -4.78
CA PHE A 59 6.09 -18.56 -4.29
C PHE A 59 6.39 -18.23 -2.83
N GLY A 60 7.05 -19.16 -2.16
CA GLY A 60 7.65 -19.01 -0.85
C GLY A 60 9.17 -19.12 -0.92
N TYR A 61 9.85 -18.83 0.18
CA TYR A 61 11.29 -19.07 0.31
C TYR A 61 11.56 -20.35 1.11
N HIS A 62 12.57 -21.11 0.70
CA HIS A 62 13.06 -22.27 1.45
C HIS A 62 14.58 -22.30 1.46
N ALA A 63 15.16 -22.51 2.64
CA ALA A 63 16.58 -22.65 2.85
C ALA A 63 17.10 -23.94 2.20
N LYS A 64 18.27 -23.83 1.59
CA LYS A 64 19.07 -24.95 1.14
C LYS A 64 20.05 -25.38 2.24
N SER A 65 20.51 -26.62 2.18
CA SER A 65 21.47 -27.18 3.14
C SER A 65 22.84 -26.48 3.12
N ASP A 66 23.16 -25.80 2.01
CA ASP A 66 24.36 -24.96 1.86
C ASP A 66 24.19 -23.52 2.41
N GLY A 67 23.02 -23.19 2.97
CA GLY A 67 22.68 -21.86 3.47
C GLY A 67 22.13 -20.90 2.41
N GLY A 68 22.02 -21.34 1.16
CA GLY A 68 21.35 -20.59 0.09
C GLY A 68 19.83 -20.56 0.24
N LEU A 69 19.17 -19.82 -0.64
CA LEU A 69 17.71 -19.75 -0.71
C LEU A 69 17.22 -20.24 -2.08
N CYS A 70 16.12 -20.99 -2.06
CA CYS A 70 15.37 -21.37 -3.24
C CYS A 70 13.90 -20.93 -3.08
N LEU A 71 13.16 -20.99 -4.17
CA LEU A 71 11.74 -20.69 -4.22
C LEU A 71 10.95 -21.98 -4.10
N ALA A 72 9.97 -22.00 -3.21
CA ALA A 72 8.92 -23.02 -3.18
C ALA A 72 7.73 -22.53 -4.02
N VAL A 73 7.31 -23.30 -5.01
CA VAL A 73 6.24 -22.93 -5.94
C VAL A 73 5.15 -23.98 -5.92
N PHE A 74 3.89 -23.54 -5.87
CA PHE A 74 2.75 -24.43 -6.08
C PHE A 74 2.70 -24.85 -7.55
N ILE A 75 2.98 -26.12 -7.85
CA ILE A 75 3.11 -26.63 -9.22
C ILE A 75 1.88 -26.33 -10.10
N PRO A 76 0.63 -26.39 -9.60
CA PRO A 76 -0.52 -25.97 -10.40
C PRO A 76 -0.49 -24.51 -10.86
N ASP A 77 0.07 -23.57 -10.09
CA ASP A 77 0.24 -22.18 -10.53
C ASP A 77 1.19 -22.12 -11.74
N LEU A 78 2.30 -22.89 -11.72
CA LEU A 78 3.22 -22.99 -12.85
C LEU A 78 2.60 -23.73 -14.05
N ALA A 79 1.83 -24.79 -13.81
CA ALA A 79 1.17 -25.55 -14.88
C ALA A 79 0.08 -24.74 -15.60
N ASN A 80 -0.53 -23.76 -14.92
CA ASN A 80 -1.48 -22.81 -15.48
C ASN A 80 -0.81 -21.64 -16.21
N ALA A 81 0.49 -21.43 -16.03
CA ALA A 81 1.25 -20.42 -16.78
C ALA A 81 1.40 -20.85 -18.24
N ALA A 82 1.68 -19.90 -19.13
CA ALA A 82 1.84 -20.22 -20.54
C ALA A 82 3.01 -21.19 -20.82
N PRO A 83 2.96 -22.03 -21.87
CA PRO A 83 3.97 -23.08 -22.09
C PRO A 83 5.40 -22.55 -22.27
N LEU A 84 5.57 -21.35 -22.80
CA LEU A 84 6.88 -20.70 -22.92
C LEU A 84 7.44 -20.35 -21.54
N GLU A 85 6.58 -19.85 -20.65
CA GLU A 85 6.94 -19.50 -19.28
C GLU A 85 7.32 -20.76 -18.48
N GLN A 86 6.55 -21.85 -18.60
CA GLN A 86 6.89 -23.14 -17.96
C GLN A 86 8.30 -23.63 -18.30
N LYS A 87 8.70 -23.49 -19.58
CA LYS A 87 10.04 -23.90 -20.04
C LYS A 87 11.16 -23.07 -19.42
N LYS A 88 10.94 -21.78 -19.12
CA LYS A 88 11.95 -20.92 -18.48
C LYS A 88 12.31 -21.40 -17.07
N TRP A 89 11.39 -22.04 -16.35
CA TRP A 89 11.61 -22.53 -14.98
C TRP A 89 12.35 -23.87 -14.92
N SER A 90 12.28 -24.68 -15.97
CA SER A 90 12.84 -26.05 -15.98
C SER A 90 14.35 -26.14 -15.70
N PRO A 91 15.21 -25.22 -16.19
CA PRO A 91 16.64 -25.24 -15.87
C PRO A 91 16.99 -24.93 -14.41
N PHE A 92 16.04 -24.38 -13.63
CA PHE A 92 16.28 -23.90 -12.28
C PHE A 92 15.80 -24.87 -11.20
N ILE A 93 15.37 -26.09 -11.55
CA ILE A 93 14.83 -27.06 -10.59
C ILE A 93 15.88 -27.42 -9.53
N VAL A 94 15.50 -27.28 -8.26
CA VAL A 94 16.26 -27.71 -7.09
C VAL A 94 15.75 -29.06 -6.62
N LYS A 95 16.67 -29.98 -6.33
CA LYS A 95 16.35 -31.30 -5.80
C LYS A 95 16.18 -31.24 -4.29
N ASP A 96 15.32 -32.09 -3.75
CA ASP A 96 14.97 -32.10 -2.33
C ASP A 96 16.13 -32.43 -1.38
N ASP A 97 17.14 -33.18 -1.86
CA ASP A 97 18.35 -33.46 -1.08
C ASP A 97 19.22 -32.21 -0.84
N ALA A 98 18.97 -31.13 -1.57
CA ALA A 98 19.61 -29.84 -1.38
C ALA A 98 18.85 -28.93 -0.40
N LEU A 99 17.68 -29.32 0.10
CA LEU A 99 16.88 -28.51 1.02
C LEU A 99 17.35 -28.68 2.47
N ALA A 100 17.20 -27.63 3.27
CA ALA A 100 17.35 -27.75 4.72
C ALA A 100 16.17 -28.51 5.34
N ASP A 101 16.38 -29.19 6.46
CA ASP A 101 15.32 -29.96 7.13
C ASP A 101 14.22 -29.08 7.74
N SER A 102 14.54 -27.82 8.07
CA SER A 102 13.59 -26.86 8.63
C SER A 102 13.84 -25.45 8.10
N ASP A 103 12.75 -24.75 7.78
CA ASP A 103 12.74 -23.33 7.48
C ASP A 103 11.41 -22.72 7.92
N GLU A 104 11.46 -21.81 8.89
CA GLU A 104 10.28 -21.10 9.40
C GLU A 104 9.53 -20.36 8.28
N ARG A 105 10.25 -19.77 7.32
CA ARG A 105 9.63 -19.05 6.19
C ARG A 105 8.82 -20.00 5.32
N PHE A 106 9.37 -21.18 5.04
CA PHE A 106 8.65 -22.18 4.26
C PHE A 106 7.40 -22.65 4.99
N THR A 107 7.50 -22.92 6.30
CA THR A 107 6.34 -23.28 7.12
C THR A 107 5.27 -22.20 7.07
N MET A 108 5.64 -20.93 7.28
CA MET A 108 4.72 -19.80 7.17
C MET A 108 4.04 -19.72 5.80
N TRP A 109 4.82 -19.88 4.72
CA TRP A 109 4.29 -19.87 3.36
C TRP A 109 3.30 -21.02 3.12
N PHE A 110 3.69 -22.23 3.53
CA PHE A 110 2.90 -23.45 3.37
C PHE A 110 1.58 -23.34 4.14
N ASP A 111 1.64 -22.93 5.40
CA ASP A 111 0.46 -22.78 6.24
C ASP A 111 -0.51 -21.75 5.65
N ARG A 112 0.00 -20.60 5.18
CA ARG A 112 -0.84 -19.56 4.57
C ARG A 112 -1.44 -19.99 3.22
N ASN A 113 -0.59 -20.43 2.30
CA ASN A 113 -0.95 -20.56 0.89
C ASN A 113 -1.46 -21.97 0.51
N ILE A 114 -1.08 -22.99 1.27
CA ILE A 114 -1.47 -24.39 1.01
C ILE A 114 -2.50 -24.87 2.03
N GLN A 115 -2.32 -24.55 3.32
CA GLN A 115 -3.29 -24.93 4.36
C GLN A 115 -4.42 -23.91 4.57
N GLY A 116 -4.31 -22.69 4.01
CA GLY A 116 -5.31 -21.64 4.17
C GLY A 116 -5.37 -21.05 5.58
N SER A 117 -4.24 -21.05 6.30
CA SER A 117 -4.15 -20.49 7.65
C SER A 117 -4.11 -18.97 7.64
N TRP A 118 -5.15 -18.36 8.17
CA TRP A 118 -5.27 -16.91 8.37
C TRP A 118 -4.44 -16.39 9.56
N GLY A 119 -3.96 -17.31 10.42
CA GLY A 119 -3.17 -16.96 11.61
C GLY A 119 -1.70 -16.62 11.34
N VAL A 120 -1.22 -16.87 10.11
CA VAL A 120 0.15 -16.54 9.72
C VAL A 120 0.28 -15.02 9.64
N LYS A 121 1.22 -14.44 10.39
CA LYS A 121 1.50 -13.00 10.35
C LYS A 121 2.10 -12.59 9.00
N ASN A 122 1.82 -11.37 8.56
CA ASN A 122 2.47 -10.77 7.39
C ASN A 122 3.97 -10.57 7.64
N GLY A 123 4.76 -10.57 6.56
CA GLY A 123 6.17 -10.24 6.64
C GLY A 123 6.40 -8.76 6.97
N ALA A 124 7.68 -8.42 7.22
CA ALA A 124 8.06 -7.13 7.75
C ALA A 124 7.72 -5.97 6.80
N ARG A 125 7.82 -6.16 5.47
CA ARG A 125 7.49 -5.12 4.49
C ARG A 125 6.00 -4.75 4.55
N LYS A 126 5.11 -5.76 4.52
CA LYS A 126 3.65 -5.54 4.57
C LYS A 126 3.22 -4.96 5.91
N ARG A 127 3.80 -5.41 7.03
CA ARG A 127 3.53 -4.81 8.35
C ARG A 127 3.98 -3.36 8.42
N LEU A 128 5.18 -3.04 7.93
CA LEU A 128 5.68 -1.66 7.89
C LEU A 128 4.76 -0.75 7.05
N THR A 129 4.29 -1.25 5.92
CA THR A 129 3.33 -0.55 5.05
C THR A 129 2.05 -0.22 5.82
N ALA A 130 1.45 -1.21 6.47
CA ALA A 130 0.22 -1.03 7.25
C ALA A 130 0.39 -0.04 8.42
N VAL A 131 1.55 -0.04 9.09
CA VAL A 131 1.84 0.92 10.17
C VAL A 131 1.97 2.33 9.61
N ILE A 132 2.63 2.53 8.47
CA ILE A 132 2.75 3.86 7.84
C ILE A 132 1.40 4.36 7.33
N GLU A 133 0.54 3.49 6.79
CA GLU A 133 -0.83 3.85 6.39
C GLU A 133 -1.64 4.37 7.59
N LYS A 134 -1.55 3.69 8.74
CA LYS A 134 -2.15 4.13 10.00
C LYS A 134 -1.61 5.48 10.47
N ILE A 135 -0.30 5.66 10.48
CA ILE A 135 0.34 6.95 10.82
C ILE A 135 -0.18 8.05 9.88
N ASN A 136 -0.23 7.78 8.58
CA ASN A 136 -0.71 8.73 7.59
C ASN A 136 -2.18 9.09 7.78
N ALA A 137 -3.03 8.13 8.14
CA ALA A 137 -4.43 8.37 8.44
C ALA A 137 -4.59 9.31 9.64
N CYS A 138 -3.90 9.02 10.77
CA CYS A 138 -3.87 9.91 11.94
C CYS A 138 -3.40 11.32 11.57
N CYS A 139 -2.27 11.43 10.87
CA CYS A 139 -1.68 12.72 10.52
C CYS A 139 -2.56 13.53 9.56
N LYS A 140 -3.25 12.87 8.62
CA LYS A 140 -4.24 13.53 7.76
C LYS A 140 -5.42 14.06 8.56
N ALA A 141 -5.95 13.29 9.49
CA ALA A 141 -7.04 13.73 10.36
C ALA A 141 -6.61 14.94 11.22
N LEU A 142 -5.38 14.92 11.73
CA LEU A 142 -4.85 15.98 12.58
C LEU A 142 -4.48 17.26 11.81
N THR A 143 -3.83 17.13 10.67
CA THR A 143 -3.11 18.23 10.00
C THR A 143 -3.58 18.51 8.57
N GLY A 144 -4.46 17.68 8.01
CA GLY A 144 -4.81 17.69 6.59
C GLY A 144 -3.74 17.09 5.68
N HIS A 145 -2.61 16.62 6.23
CA HIS A 145 -1.48 16.10 5.46
C HIS A 145 -0.96 14.77 6.02
N PRO A 146 -0.59 13.80 5.17
CA PRO A 146 0.09 12.61 5.63
C PRO A 146 1.51 12.94 6.12
N LEU A 147 2.02 12.16 7.08
CA LEU A 147 3.41 12.28 7.52
C LEU A 147 4.38 11.78 6.45
N TYR A 148 4.01 10.73 5.73
CA TYR A 148 4.78 10.16 4.63
C TYR A 148 4.01 10.33 3.32
N SER A 149 4.66 10.95 2.34
CA SER A 149 4.09 11.19 1.01
C SER A 149 3.84 9.92 0.19
N LYS A 150 4.52 8.82 0.54
CA LYS A 150 4.40 7.50 -0.10
C LYS A 150 4.46 6.43 0.98
N VAL A 151 3.82 5.29 0.70
CA VAL A 151 3.92 4.07 1.53
C VAL A 151 4.79 3.04 0.83
N PRO A 152 5.60 2.24 1.56
CA PRO A 152 6.37 1.16 0.96
C PRO A 152 5.49 0.25 0.10
N ASN A 153 5.95 -0.08 -1.09
CA ASN A 153 5.21 -0.92 -2.03
C ASN A 153 6.14 -1.99 -2.61
N SER A 154 5.75 -2.64 -3.72
CA SER A 154 6.52 -3.69 -4.39
C SER A 154 7.90 -3.24 -4.88
N SER A 155 8.19 -1.93 -4.96
CA SER A 155 9.53 -1.44 -5.28
C SER A 155 10.52 -1.62 -4.12
N VAL A 156 10.05 -1.84 -2.89
CA VAL A 156 10.89 -2.22 -1.75
C VAL A 156 11.05 -3.74 -1.79
N THR A 157 12.00 -4.19 -2.58
CA THR A 157 12.30 -5.61 -2.77
C THR A 157 13.29 -6.10 -1.72
N TYR A 158 13.15 -7.36 -1.32
CA TYR A 158 14.22 -8.03 -0.56
C TYR A 158 15.47 -8.22 -1.45
N PRO A 159 16.68 -8.27 -0.86
CA PRO A 159 17.91 -8.54 -1.60
C PRO A 159 17.81 -9.84 -2.40
N SER A 160 18.02 -9.76 -3.71
CA SER A 160 17.99 -10.92 -4.61
C SER A 160 19.25 -11.80 -4.49
N SER A 161 20.30 -11.31 -3.83
CA SER A 161 21.56 -12.04 -3.67
C SER A 161 22.20 -11.73 -2.31
N GLN A 162 22.97 -12.69 -1.81
CA GLN A 162 23.62 -12.64 -0.50
C GLN A 162 24.95 -11.86 -0.57
N ASN A 163 24.87 -10.55 -0.87
CA ASN A 163 26.02 -9.66 -0.95
C ASN A 163 25.69 -8.20 -0.58
N THR A 164 26.74 -7.42 -0.33
CA THR A 164 26.61 -6.02 0.11
C THR A 164 25.91 -5.12 -0.90
N HIS A 165 26.11 -5.30 -2.20
CA HIS A 165 25.44 -4.46 -3.21
C HIS A 165 23.92 -4.66 -3.19
N SER A 166 23.46 -5.91 -3.10
CA SER A 166 22.01 -6.20 -3.05
C SER A 166 21.36 -5.67 -1.77
N TYR A 167 22.10 -5.69 -0.65
CA TYR A 167 21.69 -5.10 0.61
C TYR A 167 21.57 -3.57 0.52
N GLU A 168 22.58 -2.90 -0.06
CA GLU A 168 22.62 -1.45 -0.27
C GLU A 168 21.50 -0.98 -1.22
N ASP A 169 21.26 -1.70 -2.32
CA ASP A 169 20.21 -1.37 -3.29
C ASP A 169 18.80 -1.51 -2.70
N SER A 170 18.58 -2.49 -1.82
CA SER A 170 17.31 -2.64 -1.10
C SER A 170 17.06 -1.46 -0.14
N HIS A 171 18.10 -1.00 0.55
CA HIS A 171 18.05 0.20 1.40
C HIS A 171 17.85 1.49 0.62
N LYS A 172 18.44 1.61 -0.57
CA LYS A 172 18.22 2.74 -1.49
C LYS A 172 16.74 2.88 -1.85
N ASN A 173 16.06 1.77 -2.12
CA ASN A 173 14.63 1.79 -2.41
C ASN A 173 13.82 2.19 -1.17
N LEU A 174 14.17 1.67 0.00
CA LEU A 174 13.50 2.01 1.27
C LEU A 174 13.66 3.49 1.66
N TYR A 175 14.83 4.09 1.38
CA TYR A 175 15.13 5.51 1.65
C TYR A 175 14.10 6.47 1.07
N GLY A 176 13.64 6.20 -0.15
CA GLY A 176 12.63 7.01 -0.85
C GLY A 176 11.30 7.11 -0.12
N PHE A 177 10.99 6.14 0.76
CA PHE A 177 9.77 6.10 1.54
C PHE A 177 9.98 6.64 2.96
N LEU A 178 11.02 6.18 3.65
CA LEU A 178 11.17 6.46 5.09
C LEU A 178 11.94 7.75 5.41
N VAL A 179 12.78 8.24 4.49
CA VAL A 179 13.60 9.43 4.72
C VAL A 179 13.15 10.57 3.81
N ASP A 180 13.20 10.36 2.49
CA ASP A 180 12.75 11.37 1.51
C ASP A 180 11.23 11.54 1.52
N GLY A 181 10.50 10.49 1.90
CA GLY A 181 9.05 10.52 1.96
C GLY A 181 8.48 11.41 3.07
N LEU A 182 9.29 11.82 4.05
CA LEU A 182 8.85 12.62 5.20
C LEU A 182 8.34 14.01 4.79
N SER A 183 7.09 14.29 5.16
CA SER A 183 6.40 15.55 4.91
C SER A 183 6.77 16.62 5.94
N LYS A 184 7.62 17.56 5.53
CA LYS A 184 7.95 18.74 6.35
C LYS A 184 6.70 19.53 6.74
N ARG A 185 5.73 19.64 5.83
CA ARG A 185 4.46 20.35 6.07
C ARG A 185 3.65 19.71 7.20
N CYS A 186 3.51 18.39 7.19
CA CYS A 186 2.85 17.66 8.28
C CYS A 186 3.60 17.85 9.60
N LEU A 187 4.93 17.72 9.57
CA LEU A 187 5.75 17.85 10.77
C LEU A 187 5.67 19.25 11.41
N LEU A 188 5.64 20.32 10.62
CA LEU A 188 5.46 21.68 11.14
C LEU A 188 4.08 21.85 11.81
N ALA A 189 3.02 21.31 11.21
CA ALA A 189 1.68 21.33 11.80
C ALA A 189 1.60 20.50 13.11
N LEU A 190 2.29 19.36 13.18
CA LEU A 190 2.40 18.59 14.42
C LEU A 190 3.24 19.33 15.48
N ALA A 191 4.31 20.01 15.08
CA ALA A 191 5.13 20.84 15.96
C ALA A 191 4.28 21.94 16.62
N GLU A 192 3.41 22.59 15.84
CA GLU A 192 2.51 23.65 16.32
C GLU A 192 1.50 23.11 17.33
N LYS A 193 0.86 21.97 17.03
CA LYS A 193 -0.05 21.31 17.97
C LYS A 193 0.63 20.88 19.27
N ARG A 194 1.93 20.49 19.22
CA ARG A 194 2.74 20.19 20.41
C ARG A 194 3.40 21.44 21.03
N GLN A 195 3.03 22.65 20.60
CA GLN A 195 3.55 23.92 21.11
C GLN A 195 5.08 24.01 21.06
N ARG A 196 5.69 23.44 20.02
CA ARG A 196 7.14 23.51 19.76
C ARG A 196 7.49 24.82 19.03
N ASN A 197 8.77 25.19 19.05
CA ASN A 197 9.24 26.43 18.43
C ASN A 197 9.25 26.33 16.90
N ILE A 198 8.25 26.90 16.24
CA ILE A 198 8.08 26.84 14.78
C ILE A 198 9.21 27.55 14.02
N LEU A 199 9.70 28.68 14.53
CA LEU A 199 10.78 29.43 13.89
C LEU A 199 12.08 28.62 13.81
N GLU A 200 12.36 27.82 14.85
CA GLU A 200 13.48 26.89 14.85
C GLU A 200 13.21 25.71 13.89
N ALA A 201 12.00 25.15 13.97
CA ALA A 201 11.56 24.00 13.19
C ALA A 201 11.60 24.23 11.66
N GLU A 202 11.31 25.44 11.19
CA GLU A 202 11.33 25.78 9.77
C GLU A 202 12.70 25.58 9.10
N ASN A 203 13.80 25.69 9.86
CA ASN A 203 15.14 25.51 9.30
C ASN A 203 15.63 24.05 9.37
N MET A 204 14.88 23.16 10.00
CA MET A 204 15.26 21.76 10.18
C MET A 204 14.95 20.91 8.94
N LYS A 205 15.83 19.94 8.68
CA LYS A 205 15.55 18.86 7.72
C LYS A 205 14.50 17.89 8.30
N PRO A 206 13.67 17.22 7.48
CA PRO A 206 12.57 16.40 7.97
C PRO A 206 12.95 15.35 9.05
N PRO A 207 14.06 14.59 8.93
CA PRO A 207 14.45 13.65 9.99
C PRO A 207 14.82 14.35 11.31
N THR A 208 15.43 15.53 11.26
CA THR A 208 15.74 16.30 12.47
C THR A 208 14.47 16.90 13.06
N LEU A 209 13.58 17.41 12.21
CA LEU A 209 12.30 17.96 12.61
C LEU A 209 11.41 16.91 13.27
N LEU A 210 11.39 15.67 12.78
CA LEU A 210 10.66 14.57 13.41
C LEU A 210 11.05 14.39 14.89
N ARG A 211 12.35 14.48 15.21
CA ARG A 211 12.85 14.40 16.59
C ARG A 211 12.53 15.63 17.43
N HIS A 212 12.47 16.79 16.79
CA HIS A 212 12.05 18.03 17.46
C HIS A 212 10.56 17.96 17.84
N VAL A 213 9.73 17.36 16.97
CA VAL A 213 8.31 17.10 17.26
C VAL A 213 8.19 16.03 18.35
N PHE A 214 8.87 14.90 18.20
CA PHE A 214 8.84 13.74 19.09
C PHE A 214 10.20 13.53 19.77
N THR A 215 10.36 14.14 20.93
CA THR A 215 11.61 14.13 21.73
C THR A 215 11.99 12.74 22.21
N GLU A 216 11.05 11.80 22.21
CA GLU A 216 11.24 10.37 22.47
C GLU A 216 12.18 9.71 21.44
N PHE A 217 12.29 10.31 20.24
CA PHE A 217 13.21 9.87 19.20
C PHE A 217 14.51 10.67 19.19
N ASP A 218 15.24 10.69 20.31
CA ASP A 218 16.54 11.34 20.39
C ASP A 218 17.61 10.66 19.48
N LYS A 219 18.87 11.08 19.60
CA LYS A 219 19.98 10.51 18.80
C LYS A 219 20.28 9.05 19.13
N GLU A 220 19.88 8.56 20.29
CA GLU A 220 20.11 7.18 20.72
C GLU A 220 18.91 6.27 20.43
N SER A 221 17.77 6.85 20.07
CA SER A 221 16.56 6.11 19.69
C SER A 221 16.78 5.15 18.51
N GLN A 222 16.05 4.04 18.53
CA GLN A 222 16.06 3.04 17.46
C GLN A 222 15.65 3.64 16.12
N LEU A 223 14.63 4.50 16.11
CA LEU A 223 14.18 5.19 14.90
C LEU A 223 15.30 6.04 14.29
N HIS A 224 16.05 6.81 15.10
CA HIS A 224 17.14 7.61 14.57
C HIS A 224 18.29 6.76 14.01
N LYS A 225 18.66 5.70 14.73
CA LYS A 225 19.71 4.75 14.30
C LYS A 225 19.32 4.08 12.98
N LEU A 226 18.06 3.65 12.85
CA LEU A 226 17.51 3.07 11.63
C LEU A 226 17.51 4.06 10.46
N LEU A 227 16.98 5.27 10.63
CA LEU A 227 16.96 6.27 9.54
C LEU A 227 18.38 6.66 9.11
N SER A 228 19.33 6.68 10.05
CA SER A 228 20.74 6.90 9.76
C SER A 228 21.37 5.73 9.00
N LEU A 229 21.06 4.48 9.37
CA LEU A 229 21.48 3.28 8.64
C LEU A 229 21.00 3.32 7.19
N ILE A 230 19.70 3.54 6.97
CA ILE A 230 19.10 3.63 5.63
C ILE A 230 19.78 4.73 4.80
N SER A 231 20.06 5.88 5.41
CA SER A 231 20.77 6.99 4.75
C SER A 231 22.20 6.62 4.36
N THR A 232 22.92 5.92 5.24
CA THR A 232 24.30 5.45 4.99
C THR A 232 24.35 4.45 3.85
N GLU A 233 23.49 3.42 3.88
CA GLU A 233 23.47 2.38 2.84
C GLU A 233 23.03 2.93 1.48
N ARG A 234 22.06 3.85 1.46
CA ARG A 234 21.74 4.61 0.25
C ARG A 234 22.95 5.40 -0.26
N GLY A 235 23.75 5.99 0.63
CA GLY A 235 25.00 6.67 0.29
C GLY A 235 26.00 5.77 -0.43
N ASN A 236 26.23 4.56 0.11
CA ASN A 236 27.09 3.53 -0.47
C ASN A 236 26.64 3.12 -1.88
N SER A 237 25.32 3.02 -2.08
CA SER A 237 24.74 2.66 -3.39
C SER A 237 24.85 3.76 -4.46
N SER A 238 24.91 5.04 -4.07
CA SER A 238 24.62 6.17 -4.96
C SER A 238 25.81 7.07 -5.29
N HIS A 239 26.90 7.03 -4.51
CA HIS A 239 28.02 7.96 -4.67
C HIS A 239 29.36 7.25 -4.96
N GLY A 240 29.98 7.59 -6.09
CA GLY A 240 31.33 7.12 -6.46
C GLY A 240 31.37 5.74 -7.11
N VAL A 241 32.59 5.24 -7.34
CA VAL A 241 32.83 3.86 -7.77
C VAL A 241 32.55 2.96 -6.57
N ARG A 242 31.53 2.10 -6.67
CA ARG A 242 31.20 1.15 -5.60
C ARG A 242 32.41 0.26 -5.29
N ILE A 243 32.67 0.05 -4.01
CA ILE A 243 33.64 -0.96 -3.56
C ILE A 243 33.15 -2.33 -4.05
N SER A 244 34.05 -3.26 -4.37
CA SER A 244 33.69 -4.61 -4.77
C SER A 244 32.73 -5.27 -3.77
N ALA A 245 31.69 -5.92 -4.29
CA ALA A 245 30.69 -6.62 -3.48
C ALA A 245 31.35 -7.68 -2.60
N LYS A 246 30.92 -7.74 -1.34
CA LYS A 246 31.33 -8.80 -0.40
C LYS A 246 30.14 -9.71 -0.11
N SER A 247 30.41 -11.00 0.05
CA SER A 247 29.39 -11.95 0.49
C SER A 247 28.90 -11.61 1.90
N CYS A 248 27.58 -11.62 2.11
CA CYS A 248 26.95 -11.43 3.41
C CYS A 248 25.50 -11.98 3.40
N ASP A 249 24.91 -12.22 4.57
CA ASP A 249 23.48 -12.55 4.71
C ASP A 249 22.61 -11.29 4.48
N ALA A 250 22.61 -10.77 3.26
CA ALA A 250 21.87 -9.59 2.84
C ALA A 250 20.37 -9.73 3.15
N PHE A 251 19.78 -10.88 2.80
CA PHE A 251 18.34 -11.11 2.98
C PHE A 251 17.94 -11.08 4.46
N GLY A 252 18.66 -11.82 5.30
CA GLY A 252 18.38 -11.87 6.74
C GLY A 252 18.70 -10.55 7.44
N LEU A 253 19.78 -9.85 7.05
CA LEU A 253 20.11 -8.51 7.55
C LEU A 253 18.99 -7.52 7.24
N PHE A 254 18.59 -7.42 5.97
CA PHE A 254 17.53 -6.51 5.54
C PHE A 254 16.20 -6.82 6.24
N ASN A 255 15.86 -8.11 6.44
CA ASN A 255 14.67 -8.46 7.21
C ASN A 255 14.73 -7.93 8.64
N ARG A 256 15.86 -8.12 9.33
CA ARG A 256 16.05 -7.62 10.70
C ARG A 256 15.91 -6.10 10.78
N ASP A 257 16.39 -5.38 9.77
CA ASP A 257 16.25 -3.93 9.72
C ASP A 257 14.81 -3.49 9.41
N LEU A 258 14.07 -4.23 8.58
CA LEU A 258 12.64 -4.01 8.40
C LEU A 258 11.83 -4.32 9.67
N GLU A 259 12.16 -5.37 10.43
CA GLU A 259 11.52 -5.65 11.73
C GLU A 259 11.74 -4.49 12.71
N ARG A 260 12.98 -4.00 12.81
CA ARG A 260 13.29 -2.80 13.62
C ARG A 260 12.54 -1.57 13.14
N ALA A 261 12.30 -1.46 11.82
CA ALA A 261 11.47 -0.41 11.25
C ALA A 261 10.01 -0.55 11.70
N VAL A 262 9.43 -1.74 11.63
CA VAL A 262 8.08 -2.00 12.13
C VAL A 262 7.98 -1.56 13.60
N GLU A 263 8.86 -2.07 14.48
CA GLU A 263 8.85 -1.75 15.90
C GLU A 263 8.98 -0.24 16.18
N SER A 264 9.90 0.44 15.48
CA SER A 264 10.13 1.88 15.66
C SER A 264 8.94 2.73 15.19
N PHE A 265 8.27 2.31 14.13
CA PHE A 265 7.11 3.01 13.58
C PHE A 265 5.83 2.69 14.37
N GLU A 266 5.70 1.49 14.93
CA GLU A 266 4.63 1.18 15.88
C GLU A 266 4.74 2.05 17.14
N LEU A 267 5.97 2.29 17.63
CA LEU A 267 6.19 3.24 18.71
C LEU A 267 5.79 4.68 18.31
N LEU A 268 6.15 5.13 17.11
CA LEU A 268 5.73 6.45 16.60
C LEU A 268 4.20 6.54 16.49
N LEU A 269 3.54 5.49 16.00
CA LEU A 269 2.08 5.42 15.92
C LEU A 269 1.45 5.55 17.31
N ASN A 270 1.93 4.76 18.28
CA ASN A 270 1.43 4.80 19.66
C ASN A 270 1.60 6.19 20.29
N LEU A 271 2.72 6.87 20.05
CA LEU A 271 2.94 8.23 20.52
C LEU A 271 1.94 9.21 19.88
N ILE A 272 1.67 9.08 18.57
CA ILE A 272 0.66 9.91 17.89
C ILE A 272 -0.73 9.67 18.49
N GLU A 273 -1.13 8.41 18.68
CA GLU A 273 -2.44 8.08 19.24
C GLU A 273 -2.61 8.64 20.66
N GLN A 274 -1.60 8.49 21.51
CA GLN A 274 -1.62 8.95 22.91
C GLN A 274 -1.59 10.48 23.03
N GLU A 275 -0.68 11.13 22.33
CA GLU A 275 -0.47 12.58 22.47
C GLU A 275 -1.60 13.42 21.86
N PHE A 276 -2.23 12.90 20.80
CA PHE A 276 -3.30 13.62 20.10
C PHE A 276 -4.69 13.04 20.32
N ASN A 277 -4.83 12.03 21.18
CA ASN A 277 -6.08 11.34 21.48
C ASN A 277 -6.84 10.94 20.19
N VAL A 278 -6.13 10.27 19.27
CA VAL A 278 -6.63 9.85 17.96
C VAL A 278 -6.51 8.33 17.86
N SER A 279 -7.46 7.68 17.19
CA SER A 279 -7.44 6.23 16.94
C SER A 279 -7.05 5.93 15.49
N ALA A 280 -5.91 5.29 15.30
CA ALA A 280 -5.40 4.96 13.98
C ALA A 280 -6.29 4.00 13.20
N THR A 281 -6.91 3.03 13.90
CA THR A 281 -7.86 2.10 13.29
C THR A 281 -9.12 2.83 12.82
N HIS A 282 -9.60 3.79 13.63
CA HIS A 282 -10.75 4.61 13.26
C HIS A 282 -10.42 5.53 12.07
N GLU A 283 -9.30 6.24 12.10
CA GLU A 283 -8.92 7.15 11.02
C GLU A 283 -8.64 6.43 9.70
N LEU A 284 -8.03 5.24 9.76
CA LEU A 284 -7.80 4.45 8.55
C LEU A 284 -9.13 4.00 7.93
N SER A 285 -10.04 3.45 8.73
CA SER A 285 -11.39 3.07 8.30
C SER A 285 -12.17 4.27 7.74
N ARG A 286 -12.10 5.42 8.41
CA ARG A 286 -12.69 6.68 7.95
C ARG A 286 -12.12 7.11 6.59
N GLN A 287 -10.80 7.00 6.40
CA GLN A 287 -10.15 7.33 5.13
C GLN A 287 -10.56 6.35 4.01
N GLU A 288 -10.73 5.06 4.31
CA GLU A 288 -11.26 4.07 3.36
C GLU A 288 -12.70 4.42 2.96
N MET A 289 -13.57 4.75 3.91
CA MET A 289 -14.94 5.19 3.65
C MET A 289 -15.00 6.43 2.76
N MET A 290 -14.08 7.39 2.98
CA MET A 290 -13.99 8.60 2.14
C MET A 290 -13.69 8.30 0.67
N GLN A 291 -13.06 7.16 0.34
CA GLN A 291 -12.78 6.78 -1.07
C GLN A 291 -14.05 6.37 -1.83
N TYR A 292 -15.10 5.95 -1.11
CA TYR A 292 -16.38 5.55 -1.69
C TYR A 292 -17.37 6.71 -1.82
N LEU A 293 -17.00 7.91 -1.38
CA LEU A 293 -17.82 9.09 -1.61
C LEU A 293 -17.96 9.35 -3.11
N PRO A 294 -19.15 9.79 -3.58
CA PRO A 294 -19.33 10.14 -4.97
C PRO A 294 -18.38 11.27 -5.37
N LYS A 295 -17.95 11.29 -6.63
CA LYS A 295 -17.17 12.40 -7.18
C LYS A 295 -18.11 13.31 -7.94
N ILE A 296 -18.06 14.60 -7.64
CA ILE A 296 -18.83 15.61 -8.35
C ILE A 296 -17.99 16.24 -9.46
N VAL A 297 -18.62 16.50 -10.60
CA VAL A 297 -18.02 17.26 -11.70
C VAL A 297 -18.41 18.74 -11.61
N ASP A 298 -17.52 19.61 -12.08
CA ASP A 298 -17.78 21.05 -12.12
C ASP A 298 -18.80 21.39 -13.22
N GLY A 299 -19.83 22.16 -12.85
CA GLY A 299 -20.89 22.64 -13.76
C GLY A 299 -22.09 21.69 -13.87
N GLY A 300 -23.27 22.24 -14.12
CA GLY A 300 -24.48 21.45 -14.44
C GLY A 300 -25.63 21.52 -13.42
N ILE A 301 -25.51 22.26 -12.33
CA ILE A 301 -26.65 22.56 -11.44
C ILE A 301 -27.16 23.97 -11.73
N GLU A 302 -28.41 24.07 -12.17
CA GLU A 302 -29.08 25.37 -12.39
C GLU A 302 -29.65 25.92 -11.08
N SER A 303 -29.76 27.25 -10.98
CA SER A 303 -30.13 27.93 -9.74
C SER A 303 -31.54 27.62 -9.24
N ASP A 304 -32.42 27.14 -10.11
CA ASP A 304 -33.81 26.78 -9.83
C ASP A 304 -34.01 25.31 -9.43
N TYR A 305 -32.95 24.49 -9.48
CA TYR A 305 -33.02 23.08 -9.06
C TYR A 305 -33.30 22.99 -7.55
N SER A 306 -34.14 22.03 -7.14
CA SER A 306 -34.54 21.87 -5.73
C SER A 306 -33.36 21.56 -4.81
N ILE A 307 -32.31 20.91 -5.31
CA ILE A 307 -31.09 20.60 -4.53
C ILE A 307 -30.39 21.87 -4.02
N CYS A 308 -30.53 23.01 -4.71
CA CYS A 308 -29.99 24.29 -4.27
C CYS A 308 -30.54 24.76 -2.93
N GLN A 309 -31.77 24.33 -2.57
CA GLN A 309 -32.39 24.64 -1.28
C GLN A 309 -31.68 23.94 -0.11
N ALA A 310 -30.91 22.88 -0.34
CA ALA A 310 -30.17 22.17 0.71
C ALA A 310 -29.12 23.08 1.39
N THR A 311 -28.66 24.15 0.75
CA THR A 311 -27.82 25.17 1.40
C THR A 311 -28.45 25.77 2.67
N GLN A 312 -29.78 25.78 2.78
CA GLN A 312 -30.51 26.28 3.94
C GLN A 312 -30.36 25.39 5.18
N MET A 313 -29.82 24.17 5.03
CA MET A 313 -29.57 23.26 6.15
C MET A 313 -28.42 23.74 7.05
N VAL A 314 -27.52 24.59 6.53
CA VAL A 314 -26.37 25.11 7.29
C VAL A 314 -26.85 25.86 8.53
N GLY A 315 -26.26 25.53 9.69
CA GLY A 315 -26.71 26.05 10.97
C GLY A 315 -25.88 25.54 12.14
N LYS A 316 -26.53 25.24 13.28
CA LYS A 316 -25.82 24.83 14.52
C LYS A 316 -25.18 23.44 14.44
N THR A 317 -25.74 22.56 13.63
CA THR A 317 -25.35 21.13 13.55
C THR A 317 -24.72 20.79 12.20
N VAL A 318 -25.07 21.54 11.15
CA VAL A 318 -24.52 21.38 9.80
C VAL A 318 -23.57 22.53 9.54
N GLU A 319 -22.29 22.19 9.37
CA GLU A 319 -21.22 23.15 9.10
C GLU A 319 -21.27 23.60 7.64
N LYS A 320 -21.45 22.65 6.71
CA LYS A 320 -21.32 22.89 5.29
C LYS A 320 -22.20 21.95 4.49
N VAL A 321 -22.78 22.47 3.41
CA VAL A 321 -23.47 21.68 2.39
C VAL A 321 -22.88 22.01 1.04
N TRP A 322 -22.68 21.00 0.20
CA TRP A 322 -22.35 21.18 -1.21
C TRP A 322 -22.98 20.07 -2.04
N PHE A 323 -23.17 20.32 -3.33
CA PHE A 323 -23.82 19.38 -4.24
C PHE A 323 -23.30 19.58 -5.66
N GLY A 324 -23.56 18.59 -6.51
CA GLY A 324 -23.19 18.62 -7.91
C GLY A 324 -23.71 17.38 -8.65
N LEU A 325 -23.47 17.33 -9.96
CA LEU A 325 -23.68 16.12 -10.73
C LEU A 325 -22.51 15.15 -10.47
N ARG A 326 -22.83 13.87 -10.38
CA ARG A 326 -21.84 12.80 -10.22
C ARG A 326 -21.06 12.60 -11.53
N GLU A 327 -19.78 12.26 -11.43
CA GLU A 327 -18.97 11.82 -12.56
C GLU A 327 -19.57 10.54 -13.19
N ASP A 328 -19.91 10.62 -14.49
CA ASP A 328 -20.57 9.54 -15.22
C ASP A 328 -19.72 8.26 -15.23
N HIS A 329 -20.38 7.12 -14.95
CA HIS A 329 -19.87 5.81 -15.32
C HIS A 329 -20.70 5.27 -16.49
N VAL A 330 -20.06 4.57 -17.43
CA VAL A 330 -20.64 4.05 -18.69
C VAL A 330 -21.93 3.22 -18.53
N GLN A 331 -22.32 2.88 -17.30
CA GLN A 331 -23.50 2.08 -16.97
C GLN A 331 -24.43 2.72 -15.90
N ILE A 332 -24.16 3.94 -15.43
CA ILE A 332 -24.93 4.62 -14.38
C ILE A 332 -25.45 5.95 -14.94
N HIS A 333 -26.73 6.24 -14.74
CA HIS A 333 -27.36 7.50 -15.18
C HIS A 333 -26.78 8.71 -14.47
N GLN A 334 -26.94 9.89 -15.07
CA GLN A 334 -26.63 11.16 -14.40
C GLN A 334 -27.37 11.22 -13.06
N SER A 335 -26.60 11.30 -11.98
CA SER A 335 -27.11 11.38 -10.62
C SER A 335 -26.65 12.67 -9.95
N GLU A 336 -27.51 13.25 -9.12
CA GLU A 336 -27.14 14.36 -8.26
C GLU A 336 -26.57 13.80 -6.96
N ALA A 337 -25.45 14.36 -6.51
CA ALA A 337 -24.87 14.07 -5.22
C ALA A 337 -24.99 15.29 -4.29
N LEU A 338 -25.52 15.08 -3.10
CA LEU A 338 -25.60 16.03 -2.00
C LEU A 338 -24.64 15.60 -0.89
N PHE A 339 -23.87 16.54 -0.38
CA PHE A 339 -22.96 16.34 0.74
C PHE A 339 -23.33 17.26 1.89
N ILE A 340 -23.34 16.68 3.09
CA ILE A 340 -23.68 17.36 4.34
C ILE A 340 -22.54 17.07 5.31
N GLN A 341 -21.74 18.10 5.60
CA GLN A 341 -20.72 18.05 6.64
C GLN A 341 -21.29 18.62 7.93
N PHE A 342 -21.22 17.82 8.99
CA PHE A 342 -21.68 18.19 10.32
C PHE A 342 -20.56 18.89 11.11
N THR A 343 -20.94 19.66 12.13
CA THR A 343 -20.00 20.45 12.95
C THR A 343 -19.03 19.60 13.78
N ASN A 344 -19.30 18.31 13.94
CA ASN A 344 -18.38 17.33 14.55
C ASN A 344 -17.44 16.67 13.52
N GLY A 345 -17.50 17.05 12.25
CA GLY A 345 -16.68 16.48 11.18
C GLY A 345 -17.22 15.18 10.56
N GLU A 346 -18.42 14.73 10.93
CA GLU A 346 -19.15 13.70 10.17
C GLU A 346 -19.49 14.22 8.78
N LEU A 347 -19.60 13.29 7.83
CA LEU A 347 -19.98 13.59 6.46
C LEU A 347 -21.01 12.57 5.98
N LEU A 348 -22.14 13.07 5.51
CA LEU A 348 -23.13 12.28 4.78
C LEU A 348 -23.12 12.68 3.32
N ALA A 349 -22.92 11.71 2.43
CA ALA A 349 -23.19 11.85 1.01
C ALA A 349 -24.48 11.11 0.65
N ILE A 350 -25.34 11.76 -0.13
CA ILE A 350 -26.59 11.21 -0.66
C ILE A 350 -26.48 11.31 -2.17
N ASP A 351 -26.55 10.17 -2.85
CA ASP A 351 -26.50 10.05 -4.30
C ASP A 351 -27.86 9.55 -4.83
N THR A 352 -28.37 10.21 -5.87
CA THR A 352 -29.71 9.97 -6.42
C THR A 352 -29.63 9.23 -7.75
N GLY A 353 -29.76 7.90 -7.73
CA GLY A 353 -29.91 7.13 -8.96
C GLY A 353 -31.32 7.28 -9.51
N SER A 354 -31.50 7.79 -10.73
CA SER A 354 -32.82 7.88 -11.38
C SER A 354 -32.77 7.32 -12.79
N ASN A 355 -33.79 6.56 -13.17
CA ASN A 355 -33.94 6.08 -14.55
C ASN A 355 -34.81 7.02 -15.43
N VAL A 356 -35.20 8.19 -14.91
CA VAL A 356 -36.17 9.09 -15.56
C VAL A 356 -35.76 9.47 -16.98
N LEU A 357 -34.47 9.71 -17.22
CA LEU A 357 -33.96 10.08 -18.55
C LEU A 357 -34.07 8.94 -19.57
N ASN A 358 -34.06 7.67 -19.14
CA ASN A 358 -34.22 6.54 -20.06
C ASN A 358 -35.67 6.31 -20.50
N ILE A 359 -36.59 6.77 -19.66
CA ILE A 359 -38.02 6.54 -19.85
C ILE A 359 -38.76 7.83 -20.26
N ALA A 360 -38.09 8.99 -20.20
CA ALA A 360 -38.65 10.30 -20.53
C ALA A 360 -39.27 10.37 -21.93
N ASP A 361 -38.67 9.70 -22.92
CA ASP A 361 -39.18 9.66 -24.30
C ASP A 361 -40.24 8.56 -24.53
N GLN A 362 -40.58 7.78 -23.50
CA GLN A 362 -41.56 6.70 -23.61
C GLN A 362 -42.98 7.23 -23.37
N ALA A 363 -43.83 7.14 -24.41
CA ALA A 363 -45.18 7.70 -24.39
C ALA A 363 -46.16 7.08 -23.36
N LYS A 364 -45.78 5.98 -22.69
CA LYS A 364 -46.60 5.26 -21.70
C LYS A 364 -45.73 4.58 -20.64
N ILE A 365 -45.23 5.37 -19.68
CA ILE A 365 -44.49 4.86 -18.52
C ILE A 365 -45.50 4.28 -17.52
N ARG A 366 -45.34 3.02 -17.14
CA ARG A 366 -46.07 2.45 -16.00
C ARG A 366 -45.41 2.88 -14.68
N PRO A 367 -46.16 3.06 -13.58
CA PRO A 367 -45.57 3.49 -12.31
C PRO A 367 -44.42 2.60 -11.80
N ASN A 368 -44.43 1.31 -12.13
CA ASN A 368 -43.39 0.36 -11.75
C ASN A 368 -42.15 0.38 -12.67
N GLU A 369 -42.13 1.23 -13.70
CA GLU A 369 -41.00 1.42 -14.61
C GLU A 369 -40.20 2.68 -14.26
N PHE A 370 -40.70 3.52 -13.35
CA PHE A 370 -39.97 4.63 -12.78
C PHE A 370 -39.29 4.19 -11.48
N HIS A 371 -37.98 4.38 -11.40
CA HIS A 371 -37.16 4.02 -10.25
C HIS A 371 -36.27 5.19 -9.87
N VAL A 372 -36.29 5.50 -8.58
CA VAL A 372 -35.37 6.44 -7.94
C VAL A 372 -34.82 5.76 -6.70
N ASP A 373 -33.50 5.65 -6.63
CA ASP A 373 -32.77 5.08 -5.52
C ASP A 373 -31.94 6.17 -4.83
N LEU A 374 -31.92 6.16 -3.50
CA LEU A 374 -31.05 6.99 -2.68
C LEU A 374 -29.94 6.12 -2.11
N ASN A 375 -28.72 6.36 -2.55
CA ASN A 375 -27.53 5.73 -2.00
C ASN A 375 -26.92 6.66 -0.96
N LEU A 376 -26.80 6.18 0.27
CA LEU A 376 -26.22 6.96 1.38
C LEU A 376 -24.83 6.42 1.71
N THR A 377 -23.86 7.32 1.81
CA THR A 377 -22.53 7.01 2.35
C THR A 377 -22.29 7.89 3.56
N TRP A 378 -22.16 7.26 4.72
CA TRP A 378 -21.87 7.92 5.98
C TRP A 378 -20.40 7.75 6.34
N VAL A 379 -19.72 8.85 6.63
CA VAL A 379 -18.35 8.88 7.14
C VAL A 379 -18.39 9.43 8.56
N PRO A 380 -17.92 8.68 9.57
CA PRO A 380 -17.97 9.10 10.97
C PRO A 380 -17.09 10.34 11.22
N ALA A 381 -17.29 11.00 12.36
CA ALA A 381 -16.41 12.07 12.84
C ALA A 381 -14.98 11.57 13.00
N PRO A 382 -13.96 12.43 12.89
CA PRO A 382 -12.63 12.12 13.40
C PRO A 382 -12.68 11.69 14.87
N SER A 383 -11.84 10.74 15.25
CA SER A 383 -11.79 10.15 16.60
C SER A 383 -11.29 11.12 17.68
N ASN A 384 -10.67 12.22 17.28
CA ASN A 384 -10.15 13.27 18.15
C ASN A 384 -11.12 14.46 18.33
N GLY A 385 -12.36 14.33 17.86
CA GLY A 385 -13.42 15.35 17.92
C GLY A 385 -14.13 15.48 19.26
#